data_AF-A0A261BK50-F1
#
_entry.id   AF-A0A261BK50-F1
#
_cell.length_a   1.000
_cell.length_b   1.000
_cell.length_c   1.000
_cell.angle_alpha   90.00
_cell.angle_beta   90.00
_cell.angle_gamma   90.00
#
_symmetry.space_group_name_H-M   'P 1'
#
loop_
_entity.id
_entity.type
_entity.pdbx_description
1 polymer ?
#
loop_
_entity_poly.entity_id
_entity_poly.type
_entity_poly.pdbx_seq_one_letter_code
_entity_poly.pdbx_strand_id
1 'polypeptide(L)'
;MEKARIENMIYCDTDSVINKENVGKNNLESMRGEQLGFLTYEIPAGRKLKEVAVMAPKMYALRMGDEQGTSSNSVKAKERGDNALDGLWTCITDKRVNPKMDKGHYDIHGVVTPFGQLPTNTLLIDDYPFYDQ
;
A
#
# COMPACT_ATOMS: atom_id res chain seq x y z
N MET A 1 -1.57 -7.07 -32.91
CA MET A 1 -2.73 -6.72 -32.07
C MET A 1 -2.42 -7.18 -30.67
N GLU A 2 -2.07 -6.27 -29.77
CA GLU A 2 -1.87 -6.58 -28.35
C GLU A 2 -2.49 -5.41 -27.59
N LYS A 3 -3.81 -5.49 -27.37
CA LYS A 3 -4.64 -4.36 -26.92
C LYS A 3 -4.69 -4.23 -25.40
N ALA A 4 -4.74 -5.37 -24.70
CA ALA A 4 -4.49 -5.46 -23.28
C ALA A 4 -3.05 -5.97 -23.09
N ARG A 5 -2.10 -5.03 -22.98
CA ARG A 5 -0.72 -5.44 -22.69
C ARG A 5 -0.65 -5.95 -21.26
N ILE A 6 -0.08 -7.14 -21.08
CA ILE A 6 0.10 -7.78 -19.77
C ILE A 6 0.77 -6.82 -18.77
N GLU A 7 1.65 -5.95 -19.26
CA GLU A 7 2.38 -4.94 -18.48
C GLU A 7 1.48 -3.97 -17.68
N ASN A 8 0.24 -3.76 -18.12
CA ASN A 8 -0.69 -2.83 -17.48
C ASN A 8 -1.75 -3.54 -16.63
N MET A 9 -1.88 -4.86 -16.73
CA MET A 9 -2.87 -5.62 -16.00
C MET A 9 -2.46 -5.75 -14.52
N ILE A 10 -3.33 -5.29 -13.63
CA ILE A 10 -3.10 -5.40 -12.18
C ILE A 10 -3.71 -6.69 -11.62
N TYR A 11 -4.90 -7.06 -12.08
CA TYR A 11 -5.65 -8.20 -11.55
C TYR A 11 -6.69 -8.71 -12.53
N CYS A 12 -7.05 -10.00 -12.42
CA CYS A 12 -8.11 -10.65 -13.18
C CYS A 12 -8.84 -11.67 -12.29
N ASP A 13 -10.17 -11.67 -12.30
CA ASP A 13 -10.99 -12.68 -11.64
C ASP A 13 -12.20 -13.04 -12.51
N THR A 14 -12.16 -14.26 -13.06
CA THR A 14 -13.21 -14.89 -13.87
C THR A 14 -13.53 -14.11 -15.15
N ASP A 15 -14.31 -13.04 -15.04
CA ASP A 15 -14.83 -12.19 -16.11
C ASP A 15 -14.50 -10.70 -15.91
N SER A 16 -13.81 -10.35 -14.82
CA SER A 16 -13.41 -8.97 -14.50
C SER A 16 -11.89 -8.77 -14.66
N VAL A 17 -11.49 -7.56 -15.09
CA VAL A 17 -10.08 -7.17 -15.19
C VAL A 17 -9.85 -5.78 -14.59
N ILE A 18 -8.73 -5.62 -13.88
CA ILE A 18 -8.26 -4.32 -13.39
C ILE A 18 -7.02 -3.95 -14.20
N ASN A 19 -7.10 -2.85 -14.95
CA ASN A 19 -6.03 -2.40 -15.83
C ASN A 19 -5.53 -1.00 -15.41
N LYS A 20 -4.21 -0.81 -15.41
CA LYS A 20 -3.56 0.47 -15.16
C LYS A 20 -3.43 1.24 -16.47
N GLU A 21 -3.95 2.45 -16.52
CA GLU A 21 -3.86 3.30 -17.71
C GLU A 21 -3.35 4.70 -17.36
N ASN A 22 -2.66 5.33 -18.30
CA ASN A 22 -2.32 6.74 -18.18
C ASN A 22 -3.59 7.58 -18.32
N VAL A 23 -3.68 8.67 -17.56
CA VAL A 23 -4.82 9.59 -17.61
C VAL A 23 -5.05 10.05 -19.05
N GLY A 24 -6.29 9.89 -19.53
CA GLY A 24 -6.69 10.26 -20.89
C GLY A 24 -6.44 9.21 -21.97
N LYS A 25 -5.85 8.05 -21.62
CA LYS A 25 -5.80 6.87 -22.51
C LYS A 25 -6.86 5.86 -22.09
N ASN A 26 -7.44 5.18 -23.07
CA ASN A 26 -8.38 4.09 -22.86
C ASN A 26 -8.04 2.94 -23.81
N ASN A 27 -7.12 2.06 -23.40
CA ASN A 27 -6.61 1.02 -24.28
C ASN A 27 -7.63 -0.10 -24.50
N LEU A 28 -8.60 -0.23 -23.59
CA LEU A 28 -9.67 -1.22 -23.63
C LEU A 28 -10.96 -0.70 -24.29
N GLU A 29 -10.98 0.53 -24.79
CA GLU A 29 -12.20 1.14 -25.36
C GLU A 29 -12.79 0.29 -26.49
N SER A 30 -11.96 -0.30 -27.36
CA SER A 30 -12.43 -1.15 -28.46
C SER A 30 -13.04 -2.48 -28.03
N MET A 31 -12.88 -2.88 -26.77
CA MET A 31 -13.47 -4.08 -26.17
C MET A 31 -14.71 -3.76 -25.33
N ARG A 32 -15.11 -2.48 -25.27
CA ARG A 32 -16.24 -1.99 -24.49
C ARG A 32 -17.53 -2.00 -25.31
N GLY A 33 -18.64 -2.33 -24.68
CA GLY A 33 -19.95 -2.35 -25.31
C GLY A 33 -21.04 -2.84 -24.36
N GLU A 34 -22.30 -2.63 -24.75
CA GLU A 34 -23.48 -3.10 -24.00
C GLU A 34 -23.97 -4.47 -24.47
N GLN A 35 -23.37 -5.01 -25.54
CA GLN A 35 -23.75 -6.31 -26.10
C GLN A 35 -23.06 -7.46 -25.35
N LEU A 36 -23.64 -8.66 -25.46
CA LEU A 36 -23.08 -9.86 -24.85
C LEU A 36 -21.63 -10.10 -25.32
N GLY A 37 -20.73 -10.35 -24.36
CA GLY A 37 -19.31 -10.61 -24.63
C GLY A 37 -18.41 -9.37 -24.61
N PHE A 38 -18.96 -8.18 -24.38
CA PHE A 38 -18.18 -6.95 -24.22
C PHE A 38 -17.90 -6.62 -22.75
N LEU A 39 -16.81 -5.89 -22.50
CA LEU A 39 -16.47 -5.36 -21.18
C LEU A 39 -17.32 -4.13 -20.87
N THR A 40 -17.72 -4.00 -19.60
CA THR A 40 -18.44 -2.84 -19.07
C THR A 40 -17.65 -2.20 -17.92
N TYR A 41 -17.95 -0.94 -17.62
CA TYR A 41 -17.35 -0.28 -16.45
C TYR A 41 -18.13 -0.67 -15.19
N GLU A 42 -17.47 -1.40 -14.30
CA GLU A 42 -18.00 -1.67 -12.95
C GLU A 42 -17.92 -0.45 -12.03
N ILE A 43 -17.00 0.48 -12.31
CA ILE A 43 -16.87 1.70 -11.51
C ILE A 43 -18.04 2.64 -11.84
N PRO A 44 -18.81 3.11 -10.84
CA PRO A 44 -19.94 3.98 -11.06
C PRO A 44 -19.59 5.26 -11.83
N ALA A 45 -20.52 5.74 -12.65
CA ALA A 45 -20.37 7.00 -13.37
C ALA A 45 -20.04 8.16 -12.40
N GLY A 46 -19.11 9.04 -12.81
CA GLY A 46 -18.63 10.15 -11.99
C GLY A 46 -17.58 9.77 -10.94
N ARG A 47 -17.21 8.48 -10.82
CA ARG A 47 -16.11 8.03 -9.96
C ARG A 47 -14.95 7.51 -10.78
N LYS A 48 -13.75 7.64 -10.21
CA LYS A 48 -12.51 7.08 -10.75
C LYS A 48 -11.84 6.22 -9.70
N LEU A 49 -11.29 5.08 -10.13
CA LEU A 49 -10.43 4.26 -9.28
C LEU A 49 -9.11 5.01 -9.06
N LYS A 50 -8.82 5.40 -7.83
CA LYS A 50 -7.60 6.14 -7.45
C LYS A 50 -6.48 5.21 -7.01
N GLU A 51 -6.83 4.22 -6.17
CA GLU A 51 -5.85 3.28 -5.63
C GLU A 51 -6.43 1.86 -5.64
N VAL A 52 -5.54 0.89 -5.82
CA VAL A 52 -5.84 -0.53 -5.77
C VAL A 52 -4.75 -1.21 -4.95
N ALA A 53 -5.17 -2.07 -4.02
CA ALA A 53 -4.27 -2.95 -3.29
C ALA A 53 -4.77 -4.39 -3.45
N VAL A 54 -3.98 -5.22 -4.11
CA VAL A 54 -4.27 -6.65 -4.30
C VAL A 54 -3.36 -7.43 -3.36
N MET A 55 -3.95 -8.22 -2.48
CA MET A 55 -3.21 -8.99 -1.48
C MET A 55 -3.06 -10.45 -1.91
N ALA A 56 -4.12 -11.03 -2.50
CA ALA A 56 -4.13 -12.40 -3.00
C ALA A 56 -5.29 -12.60 -3.99
N PRO A 57 -5.40 -13.78 -4.64
CA PRO A 57 -6.59 -14.12 -5.40
C PRO A 57 -7.86 -13.96 -4.57
N LYS A 58 -8.79 -13.16 -5.10
CA LYS A 58 -10.10 -12.79 -4.52
C LYS A 58 -10.01 -12.00 -3.21
N MET A 59 -8.86 -11.33 -2.97
CA MET A 59 -8.62 -10.45 -1.83
C MET A 59 -7.98 -9.14 -2.28
N TYR A 60 -8.79 -8.09 -2.43
CA TYR A 60 -8.34 -6.78 -2.89
C TYR A 60 -9.20 -5.64 -2.35
N ALA A 61 -8.61 -4.45 -2.28
CA ALA A 61 -9.26 -3.21 -1.88
C ALA A 61 -9.16 -2.16 -2.99
N LEU A 62 -10.26 -1.43 -3.20
CA LEU A 62 -10.42 -0.38 -4.18
C LEU A 62 -10.69 0.94 -3.45
N ARG A 63 -9.93 1.98 -3.76
CA ARG A 63 -10.26 3.36 -3.37
C ARG A 63 -10.75 4.10 -4.58
N MET A 64 -12.02 4.47 -4.57
CA MET A 64 -12.63 5.28 -5.62
C MET A 64 -12.78 6.70 -5.12
N GLY A 65 -12.58 7.68 -6.00
CA GLY A 65 -12.89 9.08 -5.69
C GLY A 65 -13.75 9.73 -6.75
N ASP A 66 -14.57 10.68 -6.32
CA ASP A 66 -15.28 11.58 -7.20
C ASP A 66 -14.46 12.84 -7.52
N GLU A 67 -15.03 13.71 -8.36
CA GLU A 67 -14.44 15.00 -8.73
C GLU A 67 -14.52 16.04 -7.60
N GLN A 68 -15.39 15.81 -6.60
CA GLN A 68 -15.57 16.70 -5.44
C GLN A 68 -14.57 16.39 -4.30
N GLY A 69 -13.74 15.36 -4.45
CA GLY A 69 -12.71 14.97 -3.48
C GLY A 69 -13.17 13.93 -2.47
N THR A 70 -14.44 13.50 -2.50
CA THR A 70 -14.93 12.42 -1.64
C THR A 70 -14.31 11.11 -2.11
N SER A 71 -13.87 10.27 -1.17
CA SER A 71 -13.39 8.92 -1.46
C SER A 71 -14.22 7.85 -0.77
N SER A 72 -14.52 6.78 -1.51
CA SER A 72 -15.17 5.57 -1.00
C SER A 72 -14.24 4.38 -1.14
N ASN A 73 -14.18 3.54 -0.11
CA ASN A 73 -13.42 2.30 -0.14
C ASN A 73 -14.37 1.11 -0.38
N SER A 74 -13.92 0.14 -1.17
CA SER A 74 -14.60 -1.13 -1.38
C SER A 74 -13.60 -2.26 -1.18
N VAL A 75 -13.94 -3.22 -0.32
CA VAL A 75 -13.09 -4.39 -0.03
C VAL A 75 -13.80 -5.63 -0.55
N LYS A 76 -13.05 -6.45 -1.30
CA LYS A 76 -13.49 -7.74 -1.81
C LYS A 76 -12.60 -8.80 -1.19
N ALA A 77 -13.18 -9.64 -0.35
CA ALA A 77 -12.48 -10.72 0.31
C ALA A 77 -13.37 -11.97 0.24
N LYS A 78 -12.94 -12.98 -0.53
CA LYS A 78 -13.64 -14.26 -0.56
C LYS A 78 -13.40 -14.99 0.76
N GLU A 79 -14.51 -15.31 1.41
CA GLU A 79 -14.58 -16.08 2.66
C GLU A 79 -13.79 -17.39 2.55
N ARG A 80 -12.84 -17.62 3.47
CA ARG A 80 -12.15 -18.91 3.65
C ARG A 80 -12.78 -19.74 4.79
N GLY A 81 -14.11 -19.84 4.79
CA GLY A 81 -14.90 -20.55 5.82
C GLY A 81 -15.61 -19.60 6.79
N ASP A 82 -16.55 -20.14 7.57
CA ASP A 82 -17.35 -19.39 8.55
C ASP A 82 -16.42 -18.54 9.43
N ASN A 83 -16.69 -17.22 9.52
CA ASN A 83 -15.94 -16.21 10.27
C ASN A 83 -14.70 -15.62 9.56
N ALA A 84 -14.50 -15.80 8.26
CA ALA A 84 -13.28 -15.29 7.58
C ALA A 84 -13.13 -13.76 7.60
N LEU A 85 -14.20 -13.01 7.87
CA LEU A 85 -14.21 -11.55 7.98
C LEU A 85 -14.60 -11.05 9.38
N ASP A 86 -14.88 -11.97 10.32
CA ASP A 86 -15.17 -11.59 11.69
C ASP A 86 -13.90 -11.00 12.32
N GLY A 87 -14.03 -9.78 12.84
CA GLY A 87 -12.92 -9.03 13.41
C GLY A 87 -12.08 -8.24 12.40
N LEU A 88 -12.49 -8.13 11.12
CA LEU A 88 -11.84 -7.23 10.18
C LEU A 88 -12.37 -5.78 10.36
N TRP A 89 -11.56 -4.92 10.96
CA TRP A 89 -11.82 -3.48 11.08
C TRP A 89 -10.88 -2.72 10.15
N THR A 90 -11.43 -1.80 9.35
CA THR A 90 -10.60 -0.84 8.61
C THR A 90 -10.25 0.31 9.54
N CYS A 91 -8.98 0.43 9.95
CA CYS A 91 -8.49 1.63 10.62
C CYS A 91 -7.72 2.53 9.65
N ILE A 92 -7.98 3.82 9.73
CA ILE A 92 -7.05 4.84 9.28
C ILE A 92 -6.23 5.19 10.52
N THR A 93 -5.00 4.68 10.61
CA THR A 93 -4.10 4.99 11.72
C THR A 93 -3.09 6.02 11.28
N ASP A 94 -3.14 7.21 11.89
CA ASP A 94 -2.02 8.14 11.86
C ASP A 94 -0.86 7.49 12.61
N LYS A 95 0.11 7.00 11.85
CA LYS A 95 1.33 6.42 12.42
C LYS A 95 2.13 7.57 13.04
N ARG A 96 2.02 7.76 14.36
CA ARG A 96 3.05 8.50 15.11
C ARG A 96 4.34 7.70 15.00
N VAL A 97 5.15 8.07 14.03
CA VAL A 97 6.46 7.47 13.77
C VAL A 97 7.30 7.73 15.02
N ASN A 98 7.65 6.67 15.74
CA ASN A 98 8.62 6.77 16.81
C ASN A 98 9.97 6.37 16.20
N PRO A 99 10.86 7.32 15.84
CA PRO A 99 12.12 7.01 15.19
C PRO A 99 12.98 6.17 16.14
N LYS A 100 12.91 4.85 16.01
CA LYS A 100 13.85 3.93 16.64
C LYS A 100 15.12 3.97 15.80
N MET A 101 16.08 4.77 16.25
CA MET A 101 17.41 4.82 15.66
C MET A 101 18.21 3.62 16.17
N ASP A 102 19.14 3.13 15.36
CA ASP A 102 20.14 2.13 15.76
C ASP A 102 21.06 2.64 16.87
N LYS A 103 21.02 3.94 17.18
CA LYS A 103 21.88 4.62 18.15
C LYS A 103 21.30 4.79 19.55
N GLY A 104 20.00 4.54 19.78
CA GLY A 104 19.41 4.72 21.12
C GLY A 104 17.91 5.03 21.14
N HIS A 105 17.43 5.43 22.33
CA HIS A 105 16.04 5.79 22.58
C HIS A 105 15.91 7.26 23.02
N TYR A 106 14.89 7.96 22.53
CA TYR A 106 14.49 9.25 23.10
C TYR A 106 13.66 9.01 24.36
N ASP A 107 13.96 9.73 25.43
CA ASP A 107 13.10 9.79 26.61
C ASP A 107 11.89 10.72 26.41
N ILE A 108 11.02 10.81 27.40
CA ILE A 108 9.81 11.65 27.36
C ILE A 108 10.11 13.16 27.26
N HIS A 109 11.37 13.56 27.44
CA HIS A 109 11.85 14.94 27.33
C HIS A 109 12.61 15.19 26.02
N GLY A 110 12.72 14.19 25.14
CA GLY A 110 13.42 14.28 23.86
C GLY A 110 14.93 14.13 23.97
N VAL A 111 15.46 13.59 25.08
CA VAL A 111 16.88 13.33 25.26
C VAL A 111 17.23 11.93 24.77
N VAL A 112 18.30 11.79 23.97
CA VAL A 112 18.80 10.49 23.52
C VAL A 112 19.52 9.76 24.65
N THR A 113 19.02 8.58 24.99
CA THR A 113 19.73 7.53 25.72
C THR A 113 20.38 6.59 24.71
N PRO A 114 21.71 6.62 24.54
CA PRO A 114 22.37 5.76 23.57
C PRO A 114 22.41 4.30 24.03
N PHE A 115 22.41 3.38 23.07
CA PHE A 115 22.73 1.98 23.38
C PHE A 115 24.22 1.82 23.66
N GLY A 116 24.57 1.03 24.67
CA GLY A 116 25.97 0.65 24.94
C GLY A 116 26.79 1.67 25.74
N GLN A 117 26.17 2.39 26.69
CA GLN A 117 26.96 3.18 27.64
C GLN A 117 27.88 2.27 28.46
N LEU A 118 29.18 2.58 28.44
CA LEU A 118 30.14 1.94 29.31
C LEU A 118 29.91 2.42 30.75
N PRO A 119 30.10 1.55 31.77
CA PRO A 119 30.11 1.96 33.16
C PRO A 119 31.01 3.17 33.40
N THR A 120 30.62 4.07 34.31
CA THR A 120 31.33 5.34 34.60
C THR A 120 32.82 5.16 34.94
N ASN A 121 33.22 3.97 35.38
CA ASN A 121 34.60 3.65 35.78
C ASN A 121 35.31 2.72 34.78
N THR A 122 34.79 2.56 33.57
CA THR A 122 35.48 1.79 32.54
C THR A 122 36.76 2.52 32.12
N LEU A 123 37.90 1.85 32.31
CA LEU A 123 39.19 2.33 31.85
C LEU A 123 39.21 2.25 30.31
N LEU A 124 39.16 3.40 29.64
CA LEU A 124 39.34 3.45 28.20
C LEU A 124 40.84 3.35 27.89
N ILE A 125 41.21 2.36 27.09
CA ILE A 125 42.54 2.25 26.53
C ILE A 125 42.47 2.92 25.15
N ASP A 126 43.29 3.95 24.94
CA ASP A 126 43.46 4.54 23.63
C ASP A 126 44.33 3.61 22.79
N ASP A 127 43.69 2.81 21.94
CA ASP A 127 44.34 1.89 21.02
C ASP A 127 44.50 2.47 19.61
N TYR A 128 44.28 3.79 19.45
CA TYR A 128 44.36 4.45 18.14
C TYR A 128 45.82 4.74 17.76
N PRO A 129 46.37 4.07 16.72
CA PRO A 129 47.82 4.05 16.48
C PRO A 129 48.38 5.30 15.77
N PHE A 130 47.61 6.39 15.66
CA PHE A 130 47.94 7.54 14.81
C PHE A 130 48.16 8.87 15.56
N TYR A 131 48.34 8.85 16.88
CA TYR A 131 48.58 10.08 17.65
C TYR A 131 50.06 10.53 17.73
N ASP A 132 51.01 9.69 17.28
CA ASP A 132 52.44 10.02 17.25
C ASP A 132 52.97 10.26 15.82
N GLN A 133 52.37 11.22 15.10
CA GLN A 133 52.95 11.81 13.87
C GLN A 133 52.85 13.34 13.86
#